data_AF-A0AAD7E8N3-F1
#
_entry.id   AF-A0AAD7E8N3-F1
#
_cell.length_a   1.000
_cell.length_b   1.000
_cell.length_c   1.000
_cell.angle_alpha   90.00
_cell.angle_beta   90.00
_cell.angle_gamma   90.00
#
_symmetry.space_group_name_H-M   'P 1'
#
loop_
_entity.id
_entity.type
_entity.pdbx_description
1 polymer ?
#
loop_
_entity_poly.entity_id
_entity_poly.type
_entity_poly.pdbx_seq_one_letter_code
_entity_poly.pdbx_strand_id
1 'polypeptide(L)'
;MFNEWSTFAELLSFRLEIMQRFDAQNGVSQRGCDNPKCCKIGAKTEFKRCSGCKAFRYCSRECQTADWHEGAHRSACPLHRDQYRFVDERFTSRDRAFLRFLLHHDYLQARRKILFDQVPILRDNPDCPAWTMFDYRHGGVEIGTHLIDLEGENAPEWLDRVARTVESGGRMQLHVMLLRDGELTKFWVMPLRSNSSFVRDSVVRLGASVVDGTDGLVGAFESLEIPEDVVEIH
;
A
#
# COMPACT_ATOMS: atom_id res chain seq x y z
N MET A 1 -10.77 7.07 34.09
CA MET A 1 -9.45 7.74 34.12
C MET A 1 -8.27 6.74 34.11
N PHE A 2 -8.28 5.65 34.89
CA PHE A 2 -7.19 4.64 34.83
C PHE A 2 -7.15 3.83 33.51
N ASN A 3 -8.29 3.56 32.87
CA ASN A 3 -8.38 2.71 31.67
C ASN A 3 -7.74 3.33 30.41
N GLU A 4 -7.91 4.65 30.20
CA GLU A 4 -7.37 5.35 29.03
C GLU A 4 -5.84 5.42 29.06
N TRP A 5 -5.26 5.65 30.25
CA TRP A 5 -3.82 5.64 30.43
C TRP A 5 -3.21 4.25 30.25
N SER A 6 -3.87 3.19 30.71
CA SER A 6 -3.42 1.81 30.45
C SER A 6 -3.43 1.50 28.95
N THR A 7 -4.54 1.83 28.26
CA THR A 7 -4.65 1.63 26.81
C THR A 7 -3.55 2.38 26.05
N PHE A 8 -3.28 3.63 26.44
CA PHE A 8 -2.20 4.43 25.87
C PHE A 8 -0.82 3.83 26.15
N ALA A 9 -0.57 3.37 27.37
CA ALA A 9 0.71 2.77 27.76
C ALA A 9 0.98 1.45 27.03
N GLU A 10 -0.04 0.62 26.84
CA GLU A 10 0.03 -0.62 26.06
C GLU A 10 0.33 -0.33 24.59
N LEU A 11 -0.39 0.62 23.99
CA LEU A 11 -0.13 1.06 22.63
C LEU A 11 1.30 1.60 22.47
N LEU A 12 1.75 2.47 23.37
CA LEU A 12 3.09 3.04 23.32
C LEU A 12 4.15 1.94 23.41
N SER A 13 3.98 0.99 24.33
CA SER A 13 4.91 -0.15 24.48
C SER A 13 5.00 -0.95 23.19
N PHE A 14 3.85 -1.27 22.58
CA PHE A 14 3.80 -1.97 21.30
C PHE A 14 4.49 -1.18 20.17
N ARG A 15 4.24 0.13 20.06
CA ARG A 15 4.88 0.97 19.02
C ARG A 15 6.39 1.14 19.26
N LEU A 16 6.84 1.14 20.51
CA LEU A 16 8.27 1.17 20.85
C LEU A 16 8.98 -0.10 20.38
N GLU A 17 8.36 -1.27 20.55
CA GLU A 17 8.93 -2.52 20.03
C GLU A 17 9.07 -2.50 18.51
N ILE A 18 8.07 -2.00 17.78
CA ILE A 18 8.12 -1.84 16.33
C ILE A 18 9.24 -0.86 15.94
N MET A 19 9.38 0.27 16.66
CA MET A 19 10.45 1.24 16.43
C MET A 19 11.84 0.64 16.67
N GLN A 20 12.02 -0.16 17.72
CA GLN A 20 13.29 -0.85 17.99
C GLN A 20 13.66 -1.82 16.87
N ARG A 21 12.68 -2.58 16.34
CA ARG A 21 12.91 -3.46 15.17
C ARG A 21 13.28 -2.66 13.93
N PHE A 22 12.60 -1.54 13.68
CA PHE A 22 12.93 -0.63 12.57
C PHE A 22 14.37 -0.11 12.69
N ASP A 23 14.80 0.27 13.89
CA ASP A 23 16.16 0.77 14.13
C ASP A 23 17.23 -0.31 13.98
N ALA A 24 16.93 -1.54 14.42
CA ALA A 24 17.83 -2.67 14.24
C ALA A 24 18.08 -3.03 12.76
N GLN A 25 17.20 -2.65 11.84
CA GLN A 25 17.38 -2.88 10.40
C GLN A 25 18.42 -1.95 9.73
N ASN A 26 19.02 -1.00 10.48
CA ASN A 26 20.13 -0.16 10.02
C ASN A 26 19.93 0.49 8.63
N GLY A 27 18.69 0.89 8.32
CA GLY A 27 18.36 1.58 7.07
C GLY A 27 18.24 0.69 5.83
N VAL A 28 18.30 -0.64 5.97
CA VAL A 28 17.90 -1.57 4.91
C VAL A 28 16.43 -1.34 4.61
N SER A 29 16.17 -0.74 3.45
CA SER A 29 14.81 -0.50 2.97
C SER A 29 14.72 -0.97 1.54
N GLN A 30 13.68 -1.73 1.24
CA GLN A 30 13.37 -2.15 -0.12
C GLN A 30 12.47 -1.12 -0.81
N ARG A 31 12.50 -1.14 -2.14
CA ARG A 31 11.62 -0.36 -3.01
C ARG A 31 11.20 -1.19 -4.22
N GLY A 32 9.98 -0.93 -4.69
CA GLY A 32 9.49 -1.38 -5.98
C GLY A 32 9.70 -0.31 -7.03
N CYS A 33 9.79 -0.70 -8.30
CA CYS A 33 9.78 0.23 -9.42
C CYS A 33 8.38 0.85 -9.57
N ASP A 34 8.29 2.15 -9.79
CA ASP A 34 7.00 2.84 -9.97
C ASP A 34 6.47 2.79 -11.41
N ASN A 35 7.23 2.24 -12.36
CA ASN A 35 6.70 1.87 -13.68
C ASN A 35 5.71 0.70 -13.47
N PRO A 36 4.41 0.88 -13.75
CA PRO A 36 3.37 -0.12 -13.47
C PRO A 36 3.58 -1.45 -14.22
N LYS A 37 4.30 -1.43 -15.34
CA LYS A 37 4.64 -2.63 -16.12
C LYS A 37 5.87 -3.37 -15.58
N CYS A 38 6.57 -2.83 -14.58
CA CYS A 38 7.75 -3.45 -13.96
C CYS A 38 7.40 -4.06 -12.61
N CYS A 39 7.98 -5.22 -12.29
CA CYS A 39 7.81 -5.91 -11.01
C CYS A 39 9.06 -5.91 -10.13
N LYS A 40 10.12 -5.18 -10.52
CA LYS A 40 11.39 -5.23 -9.78
C LYS A 40 11.23 -4.63 -8.39
N ILE A 41 11.51 -5.44 -7.38
CA ILE A 41 11.70 -5.08 -5.98
C ILE A 41 13.17 -5.29 -5.63
N GLY A 42 13.78 -4.37 -4.89
CA GLY A 42 15.18 -4.48 -4.48
C GLY A 42 15.58 -3.42 -3.45
N ALA A 43 16.88 -3.32 -3.16
CA ALA A 43 17.39 -2.33 -2.20
C ALA A 43 17.12 -0.90 -2.70
N LYS A 44 16.65 0.00 -1.83
CA LYS A 44 16.32 1.41 -2.15
C LYS A 44 17.43 2.16 -2.89
N THR A 45 18.69 1.80 -2.64
CA THR A 45 19.89 2.37 -3.29
C THR A 45 20.00 2.04 -4.78
N GLU A 46 19.38 0.95 -5.24
CA GLU A 46 19.32 0.57 -6.66
C GLU A 46 18.32 1.42 -7.46
N PHE A 47 17.46 2.18 -6.79
CA PHE A 47 16.39 2.92 -7.44
C PHE A 47 16.69 4.41 -7.49
N LYS A 48 16.54 5.00 -8.68
CA LYS A 48 16.69 6.43 -8.93
C LYS A 48 15.36 7.13 -8.72
N ARG A 49 15.36 8.25 -8.02
CA ARG A 49 14.16 9.09 -7.88
C ARG A 49 13.94 9.94 -9.13
N CYS A 50 12.69 10.15 -9.50
CA CYS A 50 12.34 11.22 -10.43
C CYS A 50 12.84 12.56 -9.87
N SER A 51 13.60 13.32 -10.66
CA SER A 51 14.12 14.63 -10.27
C SER A 51 13.02 15.70 -10.19
N GLY A 52 11.92 15.52 -10.93
CA GLY A 52 10.79 16.44 -10.95
C GLY A 52 9.93 16.37 -9.69
N CYS A 53 9.26 15.22 -9.45
CA CYS A 53 8.34 15.07 -8.33
C CYS A 53 9.00 14.56 -7.04
N LYS A 54 10.16 13.89 -7.12
CA LYS A 54 10.83 13.18 -6.00
C LYS A 54 10.00 12.05 -5.35
N ALA A 55 8.75 11.87 -5.75
CA ALA A 55 7.82 10.86 -5.24
C ALA A 55 8.03 9.48 -5.87
N PHE A 56 8.35 9.42 -7.17
CA PHE A 56 8.49 8.18 -7.94
C PHE A 56 9.95 7.71 -7.99
N ARG A 57 10.14 6.39 -8.02
CA ARG A 57 11.41 5.68 -8.04
C ARG A 57 11.42 4.63 -9.13
N TYR A 58 12.51 4.59 -9.89
CA TYR A 58 12.69 3.68 -11.01
C TYR A 58 13.97 2.88 -10.86
N CYS A 59 13.92 1.59 -11.21
CA CYS A 59 15.09 0.72 -11.16
C CYS A 59 16.11 1.03 -12.28
N SER A 60 15.68 1.71 -13.34
CA SER A 60 16.51 2.04 -14.50
C SER A 60 16.01 3.29 -15.21
N ARG A 61 16.83 3.84 -16.12
CA ARG A 61 16.43 5.00 -16.94
C ARG A 61 15.34 4.60 -17.94
N GLU A 62 15.43 3.39 -18.48
CA GLU A 62 14.48 2.82 -19.42
C GLU A 62 13.09 2.73 -18.81
N CYS A 63 12.98 2.27 -17.55
CA CYS A 63 11.70 2.25 -16.84
C CYS A 63 11.13 3.65 -16.59
N GLN A 64 11.99 4.62 -16.27
CA GLN A 64 11.56 6.01 -16.12
C GLN A 64 11.06 6.60 -17.44
N THR A 65 11.79 6.36 -18.54
CA THR A 65 11.45 6.85 -19.88
C THR A 65 10.15 6.22 -20.38
N ALA A 66 9.96 4.91 -20.19
CA ALA A 66 8.72 4.22 -20.55
C ALA A 66 7.51 4.82 -19.79
N ASP A 67 7.59 4.96 -18.46
CA ASP A 67 6.51 5.56 -17.67
C ASP A 67 6.28 7.06 -17.99
N TRP A 68 7.32 7.76 -18.48
CA TRP A 68 7.20 9.17 -18.89
C TRP A 68 6.51 9.35 -20.24
N HIS A 69 6.80 8.50 -21.23
CA HIS A 69 6.30 8.67 -22.60
C HIS A 69 5.06 7.83 -22.91
N GLU A 70 5.05 6.58 -22.45
CA GLU A 70 3.97 5.62 -22.69
C GLU A 70 2.99 5.56 -21.52
N GLY A 71 3.47 5.85 -20.30
CA GLY A 71 2.65 5.94 -19.10
C GLY A 71 2.11 7.35 -18.84
N ALA A 72 1.48 7.51 -17.68
CA ALA A 72 0.89 8.78 -17.25
C ALA A 72 1.85 9.69 -16.47
N HIS A 73 3.12 9.32 -16.28
CA HIS A 73 3.98 10.07 -15.35
C HIS A 73 4.22 11.52 -15.78
N ARG A 74 4.32 11.79 -17.09
CA ARG A 74 4.57 13.15 -17.59
C ARG A 74 3.49 14.15 -17.18
N SER A 75 2.21 13.77 -17.33
CA SER A 75 1.08 14.61 -16.93
C SER A 75 0.89 14.60 -15.41
N ALA A 76 1.16 13.47 -14.74
CA ALA A 76 0.96 13.34 -13.29
C ALA A 76 2.11 13.91 -12.43
N CYS A 77 3.31 14.08 -12.98
CA CYS A 77 4.49 14.48 -12.22
C CYS A 77 4.30 15.80 -11.43
N PRO A 78 3.70 16.87 -11.99
CA PRO A 78 3.43 18.09 -11.22
C PRO A 78 2.51 17.85 -10.01
N LEU A 79 1.44 17.05 -10.18
CA LEU A 79 0.47 16.73 -9.13
C LEU A 79 1.15 16.03 -7.95
N HIS A 80 1.96 15.02 -8.26
CA HIS A 80 2.71 14.25 -7.25
C HIS A 80 3.83 15.05 -6.60
N ARG A 81 4.38 16.05 -7.27
CA ARG A 81 5.38 16.95 -6.67
C ARG A 81 4.77 17.73 -5.52
N ASP A 82 3.57 18.27 -5.72
CA ASP A 82 2.91 19.13 -4.74
C ASP A 82 2.42 18.30 -3.55
N GLN A 83 1.85 17.12 -3.80
CA GLN A 83 1.53 16.15 -2.76
C GLN A 83 2.77 15.72 -1.96
N TYR A 84 3.89 15.41 -2.64
CA TYR A 84 5.11 14.98 -1.97
C TYR A 84 5.76 16.09 -1.16
N ARG A 85 5.69 17.35 -1.62
CA ARG A 85 6.20 18.51 -0.89
C ARG A 85 5.51 18.65 0.47
N PHE A 86 4.19 18.51 0.52
CA PHE A 86 3.45 18.51 1.78
C PHE A 86 3.98 17.44 2.76
N VAL A 87 4.22 16.22 2.27
CA VAL A 87 4.76 15.13 3.10
C VAL A 87 6.20 15.43 3.54
N ASP A 88 7.03 16.01 2.67
CA ASP A 88 8.45 16.31 2.95
C ASP A 88 8.61 17.46 3.95
N GLU A 89 7.70 18.44 3.95
CA GLU A 89 7.67 19.54 4.91
C GLU A 89 7.25 19.09 6.32
N ARG A 90 6.42 18.04 6.42
CA ARG A 90 5.86 17.58 7.70
C ARG A 90 6.65 16.45 8.37
N PHE A 91 7.22 15.55 7.58
CA PHE A 91 7.85 14.32 8.06
C PHE A 91 9.29 14.24 7.58
N THR A 92 10.22 13.90 8.46
CA THR A 92 11.61 13.64 8.05
C THR A 92 11.70 12.38 7.17
N SER A 93 12.82 12.21 6.47
CA SER A 93 13.04 10.97 5.71
C SER A 93 13.01 9.70 6.59
N ARG A 94 13.35 9.82 7.87
CA ARG A 94 13.29 8.73 8.86
C ARG A 94 11.85 8.43 9.25
N ASP A 95 11.05 9.46 9.54
CA ASP A 95 9.61 9.30 9.85
C ASP A 95 8.89 8.61 8.69
N ARG A 96 9.14 9.04 7.46
CA ARG A 96 8.54 8.41 6.27
C ARG A 96 8.98 6.97 6.04
N ALA A 97 10.17 6.59 6.51
CA ALA A 97 10.65 5.22 6.45
C ALA A 97 9.98 4.38 7.54
N PHE A 98 9.90 4.90 8.77
CA PHE A 98 9.22 4.26 9.88
C PHE A 98 7.72 4.06 9.60
N LEU A 99 7.02 5.07 9.07
CA LEU A 99 5.59 4.95 8.77
C LEU A 99 5.28 3.86 7.74
N ARG A 100 6.14 3.69 6.73
CA ARG A 100 6.03 2.56 5.79
C ARG A 100 6.33 1.22 6.45
N PHE A 101 7.32 1.19 7.35
CA PHE A 101 7.66 -0.01 8.11
C PHE A 101 6.49 -0.43 9.02
N LEU A 102 5.89 0.52 9.71
CA LEU A 102 4.70 0.35 10.55
C LEU A 102 3.51 -0.17 9.73
N LEU A 103 3.21 0.48 8.61
CA LEU A 103 2.14 0.06 7.70
C LEU A 103 2.38 -1.37 7.19
N HIS A 104 3.61 -1.70 6.79
CA HIS A 104 3.95 -3.03 6.31
C HIS A 104 3.87 -4.08 7.42
N HIS A 105 4.30 -3.75 8.64
CA HIS A 105 4.14 -4.62 9.80
C HIS A 105 2.66 -4.94 10.05
N ASP A 106 1.82 -3.92 10.12
CA ASP A 106 0.38 -4.09 10.40
C ASP A 106 -0.33 -4.80 9.23
N TYR A 107 0.09 -4.57 7.99
CA TYR A 107 -0.34 -5.36 6.83
C TYR A 107 0.00 -6.84 7.00
N LEU A 108 1.24 -7.20 7.34
CA LEU A 108 1.62 -8.60 7.48
C LEU A 108 0.82 -9.30 8.58
N GLN A 109 0.53 -8.61 9.69
CA GLN A 109 -0.33 -9.14 10.77
C GLN A 109 -1.77 -9.34 10.31
N ALA A 110 -2.30 -8.46 9.45
CA ALA A 110 -3.68 -8.49 8.98
C ALA A 110 -3.86 -9.12 7.59
N ARG A 111 -2.79 -9.58 6.95
CA ARG A 111 -2.75 -9.93 5.51
C ARG A 111 -3.86 -10.89 5.11
N ARG A 112 -4.04 -11.96 5.89
CA ARG A 112 -5.11 -12.95 5.63
C ARG A 112 -6.50 -12.30 5.70
N LYS A 113 -6.77 -11.51 6.73
CA LYS A 113 -8.06 -10.81 6.85
C LYS A 113 -8.30 -9.86 5.68
N ILE A 114 -7.29 -9.05 5.31
CA ILE A 114 -7.39 -8.11 4.19
C ILE A 114 -7.74 -8.84 2.89
N LEU A 115 -7.01 -9.90 2.57
CA LEU A 115 -7.24 -10.68 1.35
C LEU A 115 -8.62 -11.36 1.36
N PHE A 116 -9.06 -11.86 2.52
CA PHE A 116 -10.41 -12.42 2.67
C PHE A 116 -11.48 -11.36 2.41
N ASP A 117 -11.34 -10.17 2.99
CA ASP A 117 -12.27 -9.05 2.79
C ASP A 117 -12.27 -8.53 1.34
N GLN A 118 -11.17 -8.70 0.61
CA GLN A 118 -11.07 -8.36 -0.82
C GLN A 118 -11.82 -9.33 -1.73
N VAL A 119 -12.02 -10.60 -1.33
CA VAL A 119 -12.66 -11.62 -2.19
C VAL A 119 -14.04 -11.18 -2.72
N PRO A 120 -15.02 -10.78 -1.89
CA PRO A 120 -16.34 -10.39 -2.41
C PRO A 120 -16.26 -9.17 -3.32
N ILE A 121 -15.40 -8.20 -3.01
CA ILE A 121 -15.21 -6.97 -3.80
C ILE A 121 -14.71 -7.33 -5.21
N LEU A 122 -13.66 -8.15 -5.28
CA LEU A 122 -13.02 -8.53 -6.55
C LEU A 122 -13.80 -9.59 -7.31
N ARG A 123 -14.63 -10.40 -6.65
CA ARG A 123 -15.60 -11.27 -7.32
C ARG A 123 -16.61 -10.43 -8.11
N ASP A 124 -17.17 -9.42 -7.47
CA ASP A 124 -18.23 -8.60 -8.06
C ASP A 124 -17.66 -7.53 -9.01
N ASN A 125 -16.37 -7.19 -8.87
CA ASN A 125 -15.67 -6.16 -9.65
C ASN A 125 -14.25 -6.59 -10.04
N PRO A 126 -14.06 -7.62 -10.88
CA PRO A 126 -12.74 -8.22 -11.15
C PRO A 126 -11.74 -7.25 -11.79
N ASP A 127 -12.24 -6.26 -12.54
CA ASP A 127 -11.42 -5.25 -13.22
C ASP A 127 -11.24 -3.96 -12.40
N CYS A 128 -11.95 -3.82 -11.28
CA CYS A 128 -11.80 -2.68 -10.38
C CYS A 128 -10.92 -3.07 -9.19
N PRO A 129 -9.79 -2.38 -8.93
CA PRO A 129 -8.99 -2.70 -7.76
C PRO A 129 -9.76 -2.41 -6.48
N ALA A 130 -9.52 -3.21 -5.45
CA ALA A 130 -9.85 -2.83 -4.08
C ALA A 130 -8.76 -1.90 -3.54
N TRP A 131 -9.11 -1.07 -2.56
CA TRP A 131 -8.12 -0.36 -1.75
C TRP A 131 -8.30 -0.70 -0.28
N THR A 132 -7.21 -0.63 0.48
CA THR A 132 -7.17 -0.95 1.90
C THR A 132 -6.76 0.27 2.71
N MET A 133 -7.63 0.67 3.63
CA MET A 133 -7.42 1.74 4.57
C MET A 133 -6.74 1.21 5.84
N PHE A 134 -5.74 1.94 6.32
CA PHE A 134 -5.13 1.76 7.63
C PHE A 134 -5.30 3.05 8.41
N ASP A 135 -6.25 3.08 9.33
CA ASP A 135 -6.60 4.26 10.11
C ASP A 135 -5.91 4.27 11.46
N TYR A 136 -4.99 5.22 11.64
CA TYR A 136 -4.19 5.40 12.85
C TYR A 136 -4.66 6.57 13.72
N ARG A 137 -5.83 7.16 13.45
CA ARG A 137 -6.29 8.39 14.13
C ARG A 137 -6.66 8.19 15.60
N HIS A 138 -6.95 6.95 16.00
CA HIS A 138 -7.47 6.60 17.33
C HIS A 138 -6.48 5.80 18.19
N GLY A 139 -5.19 5.84 17.86
CA GLY A 139 -4.12 5.16 18.59
C GLY A 139 -3.91 3.71 18.13
N GLY A 140 -4.98 2.92 18.04
CA GLY A 140 -4.98 1.64 17.33
C GLY A 140 -4.89 1.81 15.81
N VAL A 141 -4.68 0.70 15.09
CA VAL A 141 -4.90 0.66 13.65
C VAL A 141 -6.24 -0.02 13.37
N GLU A 142 -7.13 0.69 12.70
CA GLU A 142 -8.35 0.09 12.13
C GLU A 142 -8.11 -0.17 10.65
N ILE A 143 -8.44 -1.38 10.20
CA ILE A 143 -8.16 -1.82 8.83
C ILE A 143 -9.46 -2.15 8.12
N GLY A 144 -9.70 -1.47 6.99
CA GLY A 144 -10.87 -1.66 6.14
C GLY A 144 -10.48 -1.86 4.69
N THR A 145 -11.22 -2.72 3.98
CA THR A 145 -11.08 -2.89 2.53
C THR A 145 -12.33 -2.38 1.85
N HIS A 146 -12.15 -1.61 0.79
CA HIS A 146 -13.22 -0.91 0.11
C HIS A 146 -13.09 -1.05 -1.42
N LEU A 147 -14.22 -1.02 -2.11
CA LEU A 147 -14.23 -0.80 -3.55
C LEU A 147 -13.69 0.61 -3.83
N ILE A 148 -12.89 0.77 -4.89
CA ILE A 148 -12.50 2.11 -5.35
C ILE A 148 -13.75 2.78 -5.92
N ASP A 149 -14.21 3.82 -5.22
CA ASP A 149 -15.20 4.75 -5.76
C ASP A 149 -14.47 5.77 -6.66
N LEU A 150 -14.69 5.65 -7.97
CA LEU A 150 -14.12 6.54 -8.97
C LEU A 150 -14.82 7.91 -9.02
N GLU A 151 -15.98 8.06 -8.36
CA GLU A 151 -16.82 9.25 -8.42
C GLU A 151 -16.61 10.18 -7.21
N GLY A 152 -16.16 9.63 -6.07
CA GLY A 152 -16.07 10.35 -4.78
C GLY A 152 -14.79 11.16 -4.52
N GLU A 153 -13.65 10.77 -5.08
CA GLU A 153 -12.35 11.43 -4.85
C GLU A 153 -11.77 12.00 -6.16
N ASN A 154 -12.20 13.21 -6.53
CA ASN A 154 -11.78 13.91 -7.75
C ASN A 154 -10.34 14.48 -7.70
N ALA A 155 -9.47 13.96 -6.83
CA ALA A 155 -8.08 14.40 -6.74
C ALA A 155 -7.28 13.78 -7.91
N PRO A 156 -6.71 14.57 -8.84
CA PRO A 156 -6.04 14.03 -10.03
C PRO A 156 -4.88 13.06 -9.71
N GLU A 157 -4.20 13.24 -8.58
CA GLU A 157 -3.16 12.33 -8.09
C GLU A 157 -3.70 10.98 -7.61
N TRP A 158 -4.92 10.93 -7.07
CA TRP A 158 -5.60 9.68 -6.72
C TRP A 158 -5.94 8.88 -7.98
N LEU A 159 -6.51 9.55 -8.98
CA LEU A 159 -6.86 8.92 -10.26
C LEU A 159 -5.63 8.32 -10.97
N ASP A 160 -4.48 8.99 -10.96
CA ASP A 160 -3.22 8.41 -11.47
C ASP A 160 -2.79 7.16 -10.67
N ARG A 161 -2.95 7.15 -9.35
CA ARG A 161 -2.64 5.96 -8.52
C ARG A 161 -3.57 4.79 -8.81
N VAL A 162 -4.86 5.05 -8.99
CA VAL A 162 -5.84 4.04 -9.41
C VAL A 162 -5.49 3.48 -10.78
N ALA A 163 -5.25 4.33 -11.78
CA ALA A 163 -4.88 3.91 -13.13
C ALA A 163 -3.61 3.04 -13.14
N ARG A 164 -2.58 3.43 -12.38
CA ARG A 164 -1.35 2.63 -12.22
C ARG A 164 -1.58 1.29 -11.55
N THR A 165 -2.52 1.22 -10.61
CA THR A 165 -2.90 -0.02 -9.93
C THR A 165 -3.55 -0.99 -10.90
N VAL A 166 -4.48 -0.50 -11.72
CA VAL A 166 -5.10 -1.28 -12.81
C VAL A 166 -4.03 -1.76 -13.79
N GLU A 167 -3.19 -0.85 -14.30
CA GLU A 167 -2.14 -1.18 -15.29
C GLU A 167 -1.11 -2.19 -14.75
N SER A 168 -0.91 -2.24 -13.43
CA SER A 168 -0.01 -3.20 -12.81
C SER A 168 -0.51 -4.65 -12.84
N GLY A 169 -1.79 -4.88 -13.16
CA GLY A 169 -2.39 -6.21 -13.18
C GLY A 169 -2.30 -6.94 -11.84
N GLY A 170 -2.42 -6.23 -10.72
CA GLY A 170 -2.35 -6.82 -9.37
C GLY A 170 -0.97 -6.83 -8.70
N ARG A 171 0.07 -6.31 -9.38
CA ARG A 171 1.41 -6.13 -8.78
C ARG A 171 1.52 -4.87 -7.91
N MET A 172 0.52 -4.02 -7.96
CA MET A 172 0.34 -2.87 -7.08
C MET A 172 -1.05 -2.97 -6.46
N GLN A 173 -1.15 -2.69 -5.16
CA GLN A 173 -2.42 -2.49 -4.47
C GLN A 173 -2.42 -1.11 -3.82
N LEU A 174 -3.59 -0.48 -3.75
CA LEU A 174 -3.76 0.82 -3.10
C LEU A 174 -3.95 0.63 -1.61
N HIS A 175 -2.90 0.88 -0.84
CA HIS A 175 -3.03 1.03 0.60
C HIS A 175 -2.94 2.51 0.97
N VAL A 176 -3.81 2.93 1.88
CA VAL A 176 -3.93 4.32 2.30
C VAL A 176 -3.80 4.37 3.82
N MET A 177 -2.90 5.22 4.28
CA MET A 177 -2.71 5.49 5.70
C MET A 177 -3.48 6.76 6.09
N LEU A 178 -4.34 6.68 7.11
CA LEU A 178 -4.97 7.85 7.72
C LEU A 178 -4.24 8.25 8.99
N LEU A 179 -3.83 9.50 9.02
CA LEU A 179 -3.10 10.10 10.14
C LEU A 179 -3.82 11.34 10.63
N ARG A 180 -3.72 11.59 11.93
CA ARG A 180 -4.16 12.84 12.55
C ARG A 180 -3.00 13.84 12.56
N ASP A 181 -3.24 15.04 12.06
CA ASP A 181 -2.31 16.17 12.09
C ASP A 181 -3.00 17.39 12.71
N GLY A 182 -2.91 17.51 14.03
CA GLY A 182 -3.73 18.44 14.80
C GLY A 182 -5.22 18.13 14.61
N GLU A 183 -6.00 19.11 14.15
CA GLU A 183 -7.42 18.94 13.85
C GLU A 183 -7.69 18.34 12.46
N LEU A 184 -6.68 18.21 11.60
CA LEU A 184 -6.84 17.71 10.24
C LEU A 184 -6.65 16.19 10.17
N THR A 185 -7.47 15.53 9.35
CA THR A 185 -7.18 14.16 8.87
C THR A 185 -6.39 14.24 7.58
N LYS A 186 -5.33 13.45 7.46
CA LYS A 186 -4.51 13.35 6.26
C LYS A 186 -4.55 11.94 5.70
N PHE A 187 -4.75 11.88 4.39
CA PHE A 187 -4.75 10.67 3.58
C PHE A 187 -3.40 10.54 2.91
N TRP A 188 -2.68 9.45 3.16
CA TRP A 188 -1.41 9.19 2.51
C TRP A 188 -1.44 7.84 1.80
N VAL A 189 -1.47 7.90 0.46
CA VAL A 189 -1.33 6.71 -0.39
C VAL A 189 0.08 6.14 -0.28
N MET A 190 0.16 4.90 0.22
CA MET A 190 1.38 4.11 0.32
C MET A 190 1.15 2.79 -0.39
N PRO A 191 1.39 2.70 -1.71
CA PRO A 191 1.05 1.51 -2.46
C PRO A 191 1.82 0.27 -1.96
N LEU A 192 1.11 -0.84 -1.79
CA LEU A 192 1.75 -2.14 -1.66
C LEU A 192 2.25 -2.56 -3.04
N ARG A 193 3.52 -2.95 -3.14
CA ARG A 193 4.15 -3.49 -4.35
C ARG A 193 4.38 -4.98 -4.15
N SER A 194 4.06 -5.76 -5.18
CA SER A 194 4.39 -7.17 -5.27
C SER A 194 5.24 -7.44 -6.50
N ASN A 195 6.17 -8.39 -6.41
CA ASN A 195 6.93 -8.87 -7.56
C ASN A 195 6.10 -9.77 -8.50
N SER A 196 4.87 -10.12 -8.11
CA SER A 196 3.98 -11.03 -8.83
C SER A 196 2.52 -10.61 -8.72
N SER A 197 1.69 -10.93 -9.72
CA SER A 197 0.23 -10.78 -9.64
C SER A 197 -0.44 -11.92 -8.88
N PHE A 198 0.32 -12.94 -8.47
CA PHE A 198 -0.19 -14.19 -7.89
C PHE A 198 -1.27 -13.97 -6.82
N VAL A 199 -1.03 -13.07 -5.86
CA VAL A 199 -1.96 -12.84 -4.74
C VAL A 199 -3.31 -12.34 -5.25
N ARG A 200 -3.30 -11.30 -6.11
CA ARG A 200 -4.52 -10.75 -6.71
C ARG A 200 -5.24 -11.79 -7.56
N ASP A 201 -4.50 -12.51 -8.41
CA ASP A 201 -5.09 -13.51 -9.29
C ASP A 201 -5.69 -14.69 -8.49
N SER A 202 -5.08 -15.07 -7.38
CA SER A 202 -5.61 -16.08 -6.46
C SER A 202 -6.89 -15.63 -5.77
N VAL A 203 -6.95 -14.38 -5.29
CA VAL A 203 -8.17 -13.81 -4.68
C VAL A 203 -9.31 -13.75 -5.70
N VAL A 204 -9.03 -13.29 -6.93
CA VAL A 204 -10.02 -13.26 -8.01
C VAL A 204 -10.52 -14.66 -8.37
N ARG A 205 -9.62 -15.65 -8.51
CA ARG A 205 -10.01 -17.05 -8.77
C ARG A 205 -10.84 -17.63 -7.65
N LEU A 206 -10.47 -17.39 -6.39
CA LEU A 206 -11.24 -17.82 -5.23
C LEU A 206 -12.65 -17.24 -5.27
N GLY A 207 -12.77 -15.92 -5.50
CA GLY A 207 -14.06 -15.25 -5.63
C GLY A 207 -14.94 -15.85 -6.72
N ALA A 208 -14.37 -16.15 -7.89
CA ALA A 208 -15.09 -16.78 -9.00
C ALA A 208 -15.48 -18.26 -8.76
N SER A 209 -14.75 -18.97 -7.90
CA SER A 209 -14.95 -20.40 -7.64
C SER A 209 -16.02 -20.71 -6.60
N VAL A 210 -16.40 -19.74 -5.78
CA VAL A 210 -17.40 -19.92 -4.72
C VAL A 210 -18.79 -19.68 -5.30
N VAL A 211 -19.51 -20.79 -5.56
CA VAL A 211 -20.87 -20.78 -6.13
C VAL A 211 -21.94 -20.60 -5.04
N ASP A 212 -21.69 -21.04 -3.80
CA ASP A 212 -22.69 -21.03 -2.71
C ASP A 212 -22.08 -20.68 -1.33
N GLY A 213 -22.57 -19.58 -0.74
CA GLY A 213 -22.41 -19.26 0.70
C GLY A 213 -21.01 -18.85 1.18
N THR A 214 -20.95 -18.37 2.43
CA THR A 214 -19.70 -17.92 3.08
C THR A 214 -18.80 -19.07 3.54
N ASP A 215 -19.36 -20.24 3.85
CA ASP A 215 -18.62 -21.33 4.49
C ASP A 215 -17.64 -22.02 3.52
N GLY A 216 -18.04 -22.19 2.26
CA GLY A 216 -17.15 -22.71 1.20
C GLY A 216 -15.99 -21.75 0.90
N LEU A 217 -16.22 -20.44 1.04
CA LEU A 217 -15.19 -19.42 0.86
C LEU A 217 -14.13 -19.47 1.95
N VAL A 218 -14.53 -19.64 3.22
CA VAL A 218 -13.59 -19.71 4.35
C VAL A 218 -12.62 -20.87 4.17
N GLY A 219 -13.10 -22.08 3.90
CA GLY A 219 -12.23 -23.25 3.71
C GLY A 219 -11.29 -23.11 2.51
N ALA A 220 -11.78 -22.62 1.37
CA ALA A 220 -10.96 -22.40 0.19
C ALA A 220 -9.87 -21.33 0.44
N PHE A 221 -10.23 -20.24 1.11
CA PHE A 221 -9.29 -19.19 1.49
C PHE A 221 -8.25 -19.67 2.52
N GLU A 222 -8.65 -20.51 3.46
CA GLU A 222 -7.74 -21.06 4.47
C GLU A 222 -6.63 -21.92 3.86
N SER A 223 -6.95 -22.61 2.75
CA SER A 223 -6.01 -23.42 1.97
C SER A 223 -5.14 -22.62 0.99
N LEU A 224 -5.33 -21.29 0.88
CA LEU A 224 -4.53 -20.46 -0.01
C LEU A 224 -3.10 -20.35 0.50
N GLU A 225 -2.19 -21.02 -0.19
CA GLU A 225 -0.75 -20.89 0.02
C GLU A 225 -0.17 -19.82 -0.90
N ILE A 226 0.57 -18.88 -0.29
CA ILE A 226 1.28 -17.85 -1.03
C ILE A 226 2.73 -18.31 -1.17
N PRO A 227 3.26 -18.48 -2.40
CA PRO A 227 4.62 -18.93 -2.62
C PRO A 227 5.65 -18.05 -1.91
N GLU A 228 6.73 -18.68 -1.41
CA GLU A 228 7.79 -17.99 -0.67
C GLU A 228 8.56 -16.95 -1.50
N ASP A 229 8.56 -17.10 -2.82
CA ASP A 229 9.18 -16.17 -3.76
C ASP A 229 8.32 -14.94 -4.07
N VAL A 230 7.07 -14.89 -3.60
CA VAL A 230 6.22 -13.69 -3.66
C VAL A 230 6.66 -12.69 -2.59
N VAL A 231 7.22 -11.58 -3.06
CA VAL A 231 7.72 -10.50 -2.21
C VAL A 231 6.76 -9.32 -2.29
N GLU A 232 6.32 -8.84 -1.12
CA GLU A 232 5.45 -7.67 -0.98
C GLU A 232 6.08 -6.61 -0.07
N ILE A 233 6.03 -5.33 -0.46
CA ILE A 233 6.59 -4.20 0.29
C ILE A 233 5.77 -2.91 0.14
N HIS A 234 5.97 -1.94 1.03
CA HIS A 234 5.44 -0.57 0.92
C HIS A 234 6.54 0.49 0.65
#